data_AF-A0A1I4T190-F1
#
_entry.id   AF-A0A1I4T190-F1
#
_cell.length_a   1.000
_cell.length_b   1.000
_cell.length_c   1.000
_cell.angle_alpha   90.00
_cell.angle_beta   90.00
_cell.angle_gamma   90.00
#
_symmetry.space_group_name_H-M   'P 1'
#
loop_
_entity.id
_entity.type
_entity.pdbx_description
1 polymer ?
#
loop_
_entity_poly.entity_id
_entity_poly.type
_entity_poly.pdbx_seq_one_letter_code
_entity_poly.pdbx_strand_id
1 'polypeptide(L)'
;MAKKFAELQARMSPESRAEAQQLFQQHLKEMPLHELRKAQELSQATLAKTLHINQAAISKMERRTDMYISTLRNYIRAMGGELEIIATFPEGQVKIENFAD
;
A
#
# COMPACT_ATOMS: atom_id res chain seq x y z
N MET A 1 18.36 -26.69 7.70
CA MET A 1 17.41 -25.74 8.33
C MET A 1 17.51 -24.40 7.63
N ALA A 2 16.40 -23.71 7.40
CA ALA A 2 16.43 -22.36 6.85
C ALA A 2 17.12 -21.42 7.85
N LYS A 3 18.10 -20.61 7.40
CA LYS A 3 18.75 -19.60 8.23
C LYS A 3 17.78 -18.46 8.50
N LYS A 4 17.81 -17.87 9.70
CA LYS A 4 16.97 -16.71 10.01
C LYS A 4 17.38 -15.53 9.14
N PHE A 5 16.41 -14.80 8.61
CA PHE A 5 16.65 -13.66 7.72
C PHE A 5 17.63 -12.63 8.33
N ALA A 6 17.50 -12.37 9.64
CA ALA A 6 18.41 -11.50 10.38
C ALA A 6 19.88 -11.93 10.32
N GLU A 7 20.16 -13.25 10.33
CA GLU A 7 21.53 -13.77 10.24
C GLU A 7 22.11 -13.63 8.82
N LEU A 8 21.26 -13.63 7.79
CA LEU A 8 21.67 -13.39 6.41
C LEU A 8 21.97 -11.90 6.20
N GLN A 9 21.10 -11.02 6.71
CA GLN A 9 21.28 -9.58 6.63
C GLN A 9 22.53 -9.12 7.41
N ALA A 10 22.82 -9.74 8.56
CA ALA A 10 24.01 -9.48 9.36
C ALA A 10 25.33 -9.74 8.60
N ARG A 11 25.32 -10.61 7.58
CA ARG A 11 26.49 -10.95 6.76
C ARG A 11 26.65 -10.07 5.51
N MET A 12 25.66 -9.25 5.19
CA MET A 12 25.74 -8.30 4.06
C MET A 12 26.67 -7.14 4.38
N SER A 13 27.40 -6.65 3.38
CA SER A 13 28.17 -5.41 3.49
C SER A 13 27.24 -4.21 3.73
N PRO A 14 27.75 -3.12 4.32
CA PRO A 14 26.96 -1.89 4.50
C PRO A 14 26.35 -1.37 3.18
N GLU A 15 27.10 -1.47 2.09
CA GLU A 15 26.67 -1.06 0.74
C GLU A 15 25.48 -1.90 0.26
N SER A 16 25.58 -3.23 0.35
CA SER A 16 24.49 -4.13 -0.05
C SER A 16 23.24 -3.95 0.81
N ARG A 17 23.38 -3.58 2.10
CA ARG A 17 22.22 -3.25 2.95
C ARG A 17 21.56 -1.95 2.51
N ALA A 18 22.34 -0.92 2.19
CA ALA A 18 21.82 0.35 1.71
C ALA A 18 21.08 0.18 0.37
N GLU A 19 21.66 -0.57 -0.56
CA GLU A 19 21.04 -0.89 -1.85
C GLU A 19 19.73 -1.68 -1.66
N ALA A 20 19.73 -2.73 -0.84
CA ALA A 20 18.54 -3.49 -0.51
C ALA A 20 17.44 -2.62 0.12
N GLN A 21 17.82 -1.66 0.96
CA GLN A 21 16.88 -0.73 1.58
C GLN A 21 16.32 0.28 0.56
N GLN A 22 17.12 0.75 -0.40
CA GLN A 22 16.64 1.60 -1.49
C GLN A 22 15.66 0.85 -2.40
N LEU A 23 16.01 -0.37 -2.81
CA LEU A 23 15.12 -1.26 -3.57
C LEU A 23 13.82 -1.50 -2.82
N PHE A 24 13.89 -1.81 -1.53
CA PHE A 24 12.70 -1.97 -0.69
C PHE A 24 11.80 -0.72 -0.71
N GLN A 25 12.39 0.47 -0.55
CA GLN A 25 11.63 1.73 -0.60
C GLN A 25 11.03 2.00 -1.98
N GLN A 26 11.69 1.62 -3.08
CA GLN A 26 11.13 1.71 -4.43
C GLN A 26 9.95 0.75 -4.60
N HIS A 27 10.12 -0.53 -4.25
CA HIS A 27 9.07 -1.53 -4.35
C HIS A 27 7.84 -1.20 -3.48
N LEU A 28 8.06 -0.56 -2.32
CA LEU A 28 6.97 -0.15 -1.44
C LEU A 28 6.11 0.96 -2.06
N LYS A 29 6.69 1.83 -2.90
CA LYS A 29 5.95 2.86 -3.64
C LYS A 29 5.06 2.30 -4.75
N GLU A 30 5.39 1.12 -5.27
CA GLU A 30 4.67 0.45 -6.35
C GLU A 30 3.78 -0.69 -5.85
N MET A 31 3.65 -0.83 -4.52
CA MET A 31 3.01 -1.96 -3.89
C MET A 31 1.48 -1.95 -4.11
N PRO A 32 0.89 -3.06 -4.59
CA PRO A 32 -0.56 -3.21 -4.66
C PRO A 32 -1.24 -3.08 -3.29
N LEU A 33 -2.47 -2.56 -3.27
CA LEU A 33 -3.25 -2.34 -2.04
C LEU A 33 -3.41 -3.56 -1.13
N HIS A 34 -3.46 -4.77 -1.71
CA HIS A 34 -3.61 -6.01 -0.93
C HIS A 34 -2.32 -6.39 -0.19
N GLU A 35 -1.15 -6.06 -0.75
CA GLU A 35 0.14 -6.25 -0.09
C GLU A 35 0.34 -5.18 1.00
N LEU A 36 -0.07 -3.92 0.75
CA LEU A 36 -0.09 -2.87 1.78
C LEU A 36 -0.97 -3.28 2.98
N ARG A 37 -2.17 -3.82 2.72
CA ARG A 37 -3.04 -4.32 3.78
C ARG A 37 -2.39 -5.44 4.60
N LYS A 38 -1.71 -6.39 3.94
CA LYS A 38 -1.00 -7.49 4.64
C LYS A 38 0.19 -6.96 5.45
N ALA A 39 0.92 -5.99 4.92
CA ALA A 39 2.06 -5.37 5.60
C ALA A 39 1.65 -4.67 6.91
N GLN A 40 0.40 -4.22 7.00
CA GLN A 40 -0.21 -3.69 8.22
C GLN A 40 -0.94 -4.74 9.08
N GLU A 41 -0.78 -6.03 8.78
CA GLU A 41 -1.42 -7.16 9.48
C GLU A 41 -2.96 -7.12 9.48
N LEU A 42 -3.57 -6.40 8.54
CA LEU A 42 -5.02 -6.28 8.42
C LEU A 42 -5.59 -7.44 7.59
N SER A 43 -6.55 -8.18 8.15
CA SER A 43 -7.29 -9.18 7.37
C SER A 43 -8.37 -8.52 6.50
N GLN A 44 -8.76 -9.15 5.38
CA GLN A 44 -9.91 -8.68 4.58
C GLN A 44 -11.19 -8.62 5.41
N ALA A 45 -11.38 -9.56 6.36
CA ALA A 45 -12.55 -9.59 7.23
C ALA A 45 -12.56 -8.43 8.23
N THR A 46 -11.39 -8.07 8.77
CA THR A 46 -11.24 -6.89 9.64
C THR A 46 -11.61 -5.63 8.88
N LEU A 47 -11.08 -5.46 7.67
CA LEU A 47 -11.34 -4.28 6.86
C LEU A 47 -12.80 -4.20 6.38
N ALA A 48 -13.40 -5.33 6.03
CA ALA A 48 -14.81 -5.43 5.68
C ALA A 48 -15.72 -4.98 6.84
N LYS A 49 -15.39 -5.35 8.09
CA LYS A 49 -16.12 -4.90 9.28
C LYS A 49 -16.01 -3.39 9.46
N THR A 50 -14.81 -2.82 9.34
CA THR A 50 -14.58 -1.36 9.46
C THR A 50 -15.36 -0.58 8.40
N LEU A 51 -15.46 -1.13 7.19
CA LEU A 51 -16.16 -0.49 6.07
C LEU A 51 -17.66 -0.82 6.00
N HIS A 52 -18.18 -1.64 6.93
CA HIS A 52 -19.56 -2.12 6.93
C HIS A 52 -20.00 -2.79 5.60
N ILE A 53 -19.08 -3.51 4.97
CA ILE A 53 -19.33 -4.27 3.72
C ILE A 53 -18.96 -5.74 3.89
N ASN A 54 -19.29 -6.57 2.90
CA ASN A 54 -18.90 -7.98 2.93
C ASN A 54 -17.43 -8.17 2.50
N GLN A 55 -16.80 -9.25 2.96
CA GLN A 55 -15.41 -9.58 2.63
C GLN A 55 -15.22 -9.85 1.12
N ALA A 56 -16.23 -10.39 0.42
CA ALA A 56 -16.15 -10.59 -1.02
C ALA A 56 -16.01 -9.26 -1.79
N ALA A 57 -16.60 -8.18 -1.29
CA ALA A 57 -16.48 -6.84 -1.85
C ALA A 57 -15.04 -6.32 -1.72
N ILE A 58 -14.39 -6.55 -0.58
CA ILE A 58 -12.96 -6.22 -0.38
C ILE A 58 -12.10 -6.98 -1.41
N SER A 59 -12.27 -8.30 -1.52
CA SER A 59 -11.50 -9.08 -2.49
C SER A 59 -11.73 -8.64 -3.94
N LYS A 60 -12.93 -8.15 -4.26
CA LYS A 60 -13.26 -7.64 -5.60
C LYS A 60 -12.63 -6.26 -5.84
N MET A 61 -12.63 -5.40 -4.83
CA MET A 61 -11.98 -4.08 -4.87
C MET A 61 -10.47 -4.21 -5.11
N GLU A 62 -9.78 -5.09 -4.37
CA GLU A 62 -8.34 -5.31 -4.51
C GLU A 62 -7.91 -5.87 -5.89
N ARG A 63 -8.83 -6.49 -6.63
CA ARG A 63 -8.56 -7.13 -7.94
C ARG A 63 -8.98 -6.28 -9.14
N ARG A 64 -9.73 -5.20 -8.94
CA ARG A 64 -10.21 -4.33 -10.03
C ARG A 64 -9.16 -3.30 -10.39
N THR A 65 -8.97 -3.07 -11.69
CA THR A 65 -8.13 -1.99 -12.22
C THR A 65 -8.80 -0.63 -12.10
N ASP A 66 -10.14 -0.58 -12.17
CA ASP A 66 -10.93 0.63 -12.03
C ASP A 66 -11.80 0.56 -10.77
N MET A 67 -11.42 1.34 -9.76
CA MET A 67 -12.16 1.53 -8.52
C MET A 67 -12.59 3.00 -8.41
N TYR A 68 -13.81 3.25 -7.93
CA TYR A 68 -14.24 4.60 -7.61
C TYR A 68 -13.28 5.21 -6.58
N ILE A 69 -12.86 6.47 -6.80
CA ILE A 69 -11.93 7.19 -5.92
C ILE A 69 -12.45 7.22 -4.47
N SER A 70 -13.76 7.40 -4.28
CA SER A 70 -14.40 7.36 -2.96
C SER A 70 -14.22 6.00 -2.26
N THR A 71 -14.34 4.90 -2.99
CA THR A 71 -14.06 3.55 -2.46
C THR A 71 -12.59 3.39 -2.09
N LEU A 72 -11.67 3.85 -2.95
CA LEU A 72 -10.23 3.83 -2.67
C LEU A 72 -9.89 4.62 -1.40
N ARG A 73 -10.46 5.82 -1.25
CA ARG A 73 -10.29 6.69 -0.09
C ARG A 73 -10.76 6.01 1.19
N ASN A 74 -11.96 5.44 1.19
CA ASN A 74 -12.50 4.73 2.35
C ASN A 74 -11.64 3.52 2.71
N TYR A 75 -11.18 2.77 1.71
CA TYR A 75 -10.29 1.63 1.91
C TYR A 75 -8.97 2.05 2.57
N ILE A 76 -8.32 3.11 2.07
CA ILE A 76 -7.07 3.64 2.62
C ILE A 76 -7.28 4.21 4.03
N ARG A 77 -8.37 4.96 4.28
CA ARG A 77 -8.72 5.47 5.61
C ARG A 77 -8.97 4.35 6.62
N ALA A 78 -9.62 3.27 6.19
CA ALA A 78 -9.85 2.10 7.05
C ALA A 78 -8.57 1.30 7.35
N MET A 79 -7.50 1.53 6.57
CA MET A 79 -6.12 1.10 6.85
C MET A 79 -5.32 2.15 7.65
N GLY A 80 -5.93 3.27 8.07
CA GLY A 80 -5.27 4.35 8.80
C GLY A 80 -4.37 5.25 7.95
N GLY A 81 -4.51 5.21 6.62
CA GLY A 81 -3.80 6.10 5.69
C GLY A 81 -4.68 7.23 5.17
N GLU A 82 -4.07 8.14 4.42
CA GLU A 82 -4.76 9.20 3.68
C GLU A 82 -4.49 9.06 2.18
N LEU A 83 -5.52 9.28 1.37
CA LEU A 83 -5.41 9.26 -0.09
C LEU A 83 -5.21 10.68 -0.62
N GLU A 84 -4.04 10.93 -1.20
CA GLU A 84 -3.76 12.11 -2.04
C GLU A 84 -3.78 11.74 -3.52
N ILE A 85 -4.35 12.62 -4.34
CA ILE A 85 -4.36 12.47 -5.80
C ILE A 85 -3.53 13.61 -6.35
N ILE A 86 -2.48 13.28 -7.11
CA ILE A 86 -1.51 14.24 -7.63
C ILE A 86 -1.51 14.13 -9.16
N ALA A 87 -1.81 15.24 -9.83
CA ALA A 87 -1.56 15.39 -11.25
C ALA A 87 -0.10 15.84 -11.45
N THR A 88 0.65 15.12 -12.29
CA THR A 88 2.05 15.46 -12.61
C THR A 88 2.12 16.01 -14.03
N PHE A 89 2.71 17.20 -14.16
CA PHE A 89 2.95 17.91 -15.41
C PHE A 89 4.45 18.17 -15.56
N PRO A 90 4.95 18.49 -16.77
CA PRO A 90 6.35 18.89 -16.96
C PRO A 90 6.77 20.08 -16.09
N GLU A 91 5.83 20.99 -15.77
CA GLU A 91 6.06 22.21 -15.00
C GLU A 91 5.95 22.01 -13.49
N GLY A 92 5.41 20.87 -13.02
CA GLY A 92 5.26 20.58 -11.61
C GLY A 92 4.12 19.63 -11.27
N GLN A 93 3.86 19.49 -9.97
CA GLN A 93 2.81 18.63 -9.42
C GLN A 93 1.69 19.46 -8.80
N VAL A 94 0.44 19.06 -9.06
CA VAL A 94 -0.76 19.70 -8.50
C VAL A 94 -1.56 18.66 -7.74
N LYS A 95 -1.85 18.94 -6.47
CA LYS A 95 -2.78 18.14 -5.67
C LYS A 95 -4.21 18.40 -6.12
N ILE A 96 -4.96 17.34 -6.42
CA ILE A 96 -6.36 17.43 -6.84
C ILE A 96 -7.25 17.40 -5.59
N GLU A 97 -7.94 18.50 -5.32
CA GLU A 97 -8.84 18.63 -4.17
C GLU A 97 -10.30 18.28 -4.49
N ASN A 98 -10.70 18.27 -5.77
CA ASN A 98 -12.08 18.04 -6.21
C ASN A 98 -12.69 16.66 -5.86
N PHE A 99 -11.92 15.77 -5.25
CA PHE A 99 -12.36 14.44 -4.81
C PHE A 99 -12.24 14.25 -3.29
N ALA A 100 -12.12 15.33 -2.51
CA ALA A 100 -11.83 15.28 -1.08
C ALA A 100 -13.03 14.86 -0.17
N ASP A 101 -14.25 14.80 -0.72
CA ASP A 101 -15.47 14.49 0.05
C ASP A 101 -15.83 13.00 0.09
#